data_AF-A0A1J9Q2Z5-F1
#
_entry.id   AF-A0A1J9Q2Z5-F1
#
_cell.length_a   1.000
_cell.length_b   1.000
_cell.length_c   1.000
_cell.angle_alpha   90.00
_cell.angle_beta   90.00
_cell.angle_gamma   90.00
#
_symmetry.space_group_name_H-M   'P 1'
#
loop_
_entity.id
_entity.type
_entity.pdbx_description
1 polymer ?
#
loop_
_entity_poly.entity_id
_entity_poly.type
_entity_poly.pdbx_seq_one_letter_code
_entity_poly.pdbx_strand_id
1 'polypeptide(L)' 'MPPPPGTPAIKTQARSATILPNFVGLKFAVHNGKVYNEVYITDEMVGRKLGEFSQRVEAFY' A
#
# COMPACT_ATOMS: atom_id res chain seq x y z
N MET A 1 7.19 -4.23 -12.17
CA MET A 1 8.48 -3.56 -11.87
C MET A 1 8.67 -3.57 -10.37
N PRO A 2 9.75 -4.15 -9.84
CA PRO A 2 10.09 -3.98 -8.43
C PRO A 2 10.55 -2.52 -8.18
N PRO A 3 10.14 -1.87 -7.08
CA PRO A 3 10.64 -0.55 -6.72
C PRO A 3 12.15 -0.61 -6.45
N PRO A 4 12.91 0.47 -6.70
CA PRO A 4 14.33 0.53 -6.41
C PRO A 4 14.59 0.17 -4.93
N PRO A 5 15.62 -0.64 -4.63
CA PRO A 5 15.99 -0.93 -3.24
C PRO A 5 16.40 0.37 -2.55
N GLY A 6 15.59 0.83 -1.59
CA GLY A 6 15.85 2.04 -0.81
C GLY A 6 14.67 3.01 -0.68
N THR A 7 13.55 2.81 -1.39
CA THR A 7 12.39 3.70 -1.25
C THR A 7 11.68 3.44 0.10
N PRO A 8 11.65 4.42 1.02
CA PRO A 8 10.98 4.23 2.31
C PRO A 8 9.46 4.12 2.11
N ALA A 9 8.86 3.07 2.67
CA ALA A 9 7.41 2.90 2.63
C ALA A 9 6.71 3.99 3.47
N ILE A 10 5.69 4.60 2.88
CA ILE A 10 4.90 5.66 3.53
C ILE A 10 3.98 5.02 4.56
N LYS A 11 4.26 5.24 5.85
CA LYS A 11 3.46 4.68 6.95
C LYS A 11 2.14 5.43 7.10
N THR A 12 1.04 4.68 7.14
CA THR A 12 -0.31 5.23 7.28
C THR A 12 -1.21 4.38 8.16
N GLN A 13 -2.06 5.03 8.93
CA GLN A 13 -3.12 4.42 9.75
C GLN A 13 -4.50 4.56 9.07
N ALA A 14 -4.58 5.33 7.98
CA ALA A 14 -5.83 5.71 7.34
C ALA A 14 -6.33 4.61 6.37
N ARG A 15 -6.87 3.51 6.91
CA ARG A 15 -7.42 2.40 6.12
C ARG A 15 -8.61 2.80 5.24
N SER A 16 -9.35 3.84 5.62
CA SER A 16 -10.49 4.37 4.85
C SER A 16 -10.06 5.41 3.80
N ALA A 17 -8.76 5.66 3.64
CA ALA A 17 -8.26 6.54 2.59
C ALA A 17 -8.50 5.93 1.20
N THR A 18 -8.95 6.75 0.26
CA THR A 18 -9.10 6.36 -1.14
C THR A 18 -7.74 6.46 -1.83
N ILE A 19 -7.42 5.47 -2.65
CA ILE A 19 -6.20 5.45 -3.45
C ILE A 19 -6.33 6.45 -4.59
N LEU A 20 -5.47 7.46 -4.57
CA LEU A 20 -5.37 8.47 -5.62
C LEU A 20 -4.42 7.98 -6.73
N PRO A 21 -4.59 8.45 -7.99
CA PRO A 21 -3.69 8.12 -9.09
C PRO A 21 -2.23 8.53 -8.82
N ASN A 22 -2.01 9.58 -8.01
CA ASN A 22 -0.68 10.02 -7.60
C ASN A 22 0.03 9.02 -6.67
N PHE A 23 -0.67 8.00 -6.16
CA PHE A 23 -0.08 6.98 -5.29
C PHE A 23 0.46 5.78 -6.05
N VAL A 24 0.18 5.67 -7.35
CA VAL A 24 0.67 4.59 -8.20
C VAL A 24 2.20 4.60 -8.24
N GLY A 25 2.82 3.45 -8.01
CA GLY A 25 4.28 3.32 -7.94
C GLY A 25 4.89 3.64 -6.57
N LEU A 26 4.09 4.06 -5.59
CA LEU A 26 4.53 4.24 -4.21
C LEU A 26 4.25 2.98 -3.36
N LYS A 27 5.05 2.82 -2.31
CA LYS A 27 4.88 1.76 -1.31
C LYS A 27 4.27 2.35 -0.04
N PHE A 28 3.14 1.81 0.41
CA PHE A 28 2.46 2.25 1.62
C PHE A 28 2.52 1.17 2.69
N ALA A 29 2.96 1.54 3.88
CA ALA A 29 2.91 0.70 5.06
C ALA A 29 1.60 1.00 5.81
N VAL A 30 0.58 0.15 5.63
CA VAL A 30 -0.74 0.34 6.23
C VAL A 30 -0.84 -0.40 7.57
N HIS A 31 -1.24 0.31 8.62
CA HIS A 31 -1.37 -0.29 9.94
C HIS A 31 -2.67 -1.08 10.09
N ASN A 32 -2.56 -2.35 10.50
CA ASN A 32 -3.71 -3.22 10.76
C ASN A 32 -3.99 -3.42 12.27
N GLY A 33 -3.47 -2.55 13.13
CA GLY A 33 -3.67 -2.60 14.58
C GLY A 33 -2.61 -3.38 15.37
N LYS A 34 -1.75 -4.14 14.69
CA LYS A 34 -0.61 -4.86 15.29
C LYS A 34 0.70 -4.61 14.56
N VAL A 35 0.65 -4.66 13.23
CA VAL A 35 1.80 -4.51 12.33
C VAL A 35 1.44 -3.59 11.17
N TYR A 36 2.48 -3.09 10.51
CA TYR A 36 2.37 -2.34 9.28
C TYR A 36 2.58 -3.30 8.09
N ASN A 37 1.55 -3.44 7.26
CA ASN A 37 1.63 -4.22 6.02
C ASN A 37 2.09 -3.31 4.88
N GLU A 38 3.16 -3.69 4.20
CA GLU A 38 3.64 -2.95 3.04
C GLU A 38 2.84 -3.36 1.79
N VAL A 39 2.22 -2.38 1.16
CA VAL A 39 1.40 -2.53 -0.04
C VAL A 39 2.01 -1.69 -1.14
N TYR A 40 2.26 -2.30 -2.30
CA TYR A 40 2.66 -1.58 -3.50
C TYR A 40 1.41 -1.21 -4.31
N ILE A 41 1.26 0.07 -4.63
CA ILE A 41 0.06 0.57 -5.32
C ILE A 41 0.25 0.52 -6.83
N THR A 42 -0.68 -0.17 -7.51
CA THR A 42 -0.79 -0.21 -8.97
C THR A 42 -1.95 0.67 -9.45
N ASP A 43 -2.01 0.96 -10.75
CA ASP A 43 -3.06 1.79 -11.35
C ASP A 43 -4.46 1.18 -11.21
N GLU A 44 -4.56 -0.15 -11.23
CA GLU A 44 -5.81 -0.90 -11.01
C GLU A 44 -6.41 -0.71 -9.61
N MET A 45 -5.61 -0.25 -8.64
CA MET A 45 -6.07 0.00 -7.27
C MET A 45 -6.65 1.42 -7.08
N VAL A 46 -6.51 2.31 -8.06
CA VAL A 46 -6.99 3.69 -7.99
C VAL A 46 -8.51 3.72 -7.86
N GLY A 47 -9.01 4.56 -6.95
CA GLY A 47 -10.44 4.66 -6.63
C GLY A 47 -10.95 3.69 -5.57
N ARG A 48 -10.12 2.71 -5.14
CA ARG A 48 -10.45 1.78 -4.05
C ARG A 48 -9.89 2.25 -2.70
N LYS A 49 -10.26 1.58 -1.61
CA LYS A 49 -9.81 1.91 -0.26
C LYS A 49 -8.50 1.22 0.06
N LEU A 50 -7.56 1.96 0.65
CA LEU A 50 -6.25 1.47 1.04
C LEU A 50 -6.32 0.25 1.98
N GLY A 51 -7.33 0.22 2.85
CA GLY A 51 -7.60 -0.88 3.77
C GLY A 51 -8.01 -2.20 3.10
N GLU A 52 -8.54 -2.16 1.87
CA GLU A 52 -8.86 -3.38 1.11
C GLU A 52 -7.59 -4.15 0.70
N PHE A 53 -6.46 -3.45 0.58
CA PHE A 53 -5.18 -4.01 0.17
C PHE A 53 -4.21 -4.25 1.34
N SER A 54 -4.58 -3.76 2.53
CA SER A 54 -3.87 -4.02 3.79
C SER A 54 -4.24 -5.37 4.42
N GLN A 55 -4.99 -6.20 3.70
CA GLN A 55 -5.27 -7.57 4.11
C GLN A 55 -4.00 -8.38 3.97
N ARG A 56 -3.82 -9.42 4.80
CA ARG A 56 -2.65 -10.30 4.75
C ARG A 56 -2.66 -11.06 3.42
N VAL A 57 -2.12 -10.46 2.38
CA VAL A 57 -1.71 -11.16 1.18
C VAL A 57 -0.20 -11.26 1.27
N GLU A 58 0.27 -12.47 1.57
CA GLU A 58 1.64 -12.86 1.24
C GLU A 58 1.74 -12.83 -0.28
N ALA A 59 2.03 -11.65 -0.83
CA ALA A 59 2.52 -11.54 -2.19
C ALA A 59 3.97 -12.02 -2.14
N PHE A 60 4.14 -13.32 -2.36
CA PHE A 60 5.43 -13.90 -2.69
C PHE A 60 6.00 -13.13 -3.90
N TYR A 61 7.24 -12.67 -3.76
CA TYR A 61 8.04 -12.04 -4.80
C TYR A 61 8.51 -13.09 -5.81
#